data_AF-A0A2T6DQ71-F1
#
_entry.id   AF-A0A2T6DQ71-F1
#
_cell.length_a   1.000
_cell.length_b   1.000
_cell.length_c   1.000
_cell.angle_alpha   90.00
_cell.angle_beta   90.00
_cell.angle_gamma   90.00
#
_symmetry.space_group_name_H-M   'P 1'
#
loop_
_entity.id
_entity.type
_entity.pdbx_description
1 polymer ?
#
loop_
_entity_poly.entity_id
_entity_poly.type
_entity_poly.pdbx_seq_one_letter_code
_entity_poly.pdbx_strand_id
1 'polypeptide(L)'
;MDLPEHHAPTLLAEGGSLHEPELLQRGWTKASLAAARRSYTIVAWKDHLGGWHYPRWQFDENFRVLPHAEELVKLLRSRDPLYVIATFVSRGGKGEKSRLQLIREGKGDVAVQELRATLEEEKEFDEFSPAQLKELKRRVAEVRDETRYVVVTSIFRGAAGVYDVTRNAYCHRSISEGCLIKSREVAEALAKQLRGTLKARNDLHVITVCPSKGGYVTKETIPGGAGEKPWRPAFDILDDTPVFVPLAPTDARPGVLDAMLFALRHRAWLMEKLSECRDRRTATKLLVGGCRLAPGQAAAVLDMRFWSVTKSEQRALERELRAAL
;
A
#
# COMPACT_ATOMS: atom_id res chain seq x y z
N MET A 1 17.46 2.05 15.44
CA MET A 1 16.61 2.16 14.24
C MET A 1 17.46 1.57 13.16
N ASP A 2 17.14 0.33 12.78
CA ASP A 2 17.94 -0.44 11.85
C ASP A 2 17.58 0.05 10.46
N LEU A 3 18.58 0.47 9.68
CA LEU A 3 18.37 0.97 8.32
C LEU A 3 18.29 -0.23 7.36
N PRO A 4 17.26 -0.31 6.49
CA PRO A 4 17.19 -1.34 5.46
C PRO A 4 18.41 -1.28 4.54
N GLU A 5 19.02 -2.43 4.24
CA GLU A 5 20.25 -2.58 3.43
C GLU A 5 20.16 -2.01 1.99
N HIS A 6 18.98 -1.56 1.55
CA HIS A 6 18.72 -1.12 0.18
C HIS A 6 18.46 0.38 0.03
N HIS A 7 18.67 1.18 1.08
CA HIS A 7 18.60 2.63 0.93
C HIS A 7 19.86 3.18 0.25
N ALA A 8 19.74 3.57 -1.02
CA ALA A 8 20.69 4.41 -1.74
C ALA A 8 21.27 5.60 -0.93
N PRO A 9 20.62 6.18 0.11
CA PRO A 9 21.26 7.23 0.91
C PRO A 9 22.51 6.86 1.71
N THR A 10 22.80 5.58 1.99
CA THR A 10 24.13 5.19 2.53
C THR A 10 25.26 5.38 1.51
N LEU A 11 24.95 5.39 0.20
CA LEU A 11 25.87 5.79 -0.88
C LEU A 11 25.84 7.32 -1.14
N LEU A 12 24.89 8.08 -0.57
CA LEU A 12 24.73 9.52 -0.79
C LEU A 12 25.51 10.41 0.20
N ALA A 13 26.23 9.83 1.17
CA ALA A 13 27.29 10.60 1.83
C ALA A 13 28.42 10.79 0.81
N GLU A 14 28.42 11.91 0.09
CA GLU A 14 29.46 12.25 -0.88
C GLU A 14 30.85 12.06 -0.23
N GLY A 15 31.56 10.97 -0.57
CA GLY A 15 32.85 10.59 0.03
C GLY A 15 32.86 9.36 0.95
N GLY A 16 31.73 8.66 1.11
CA GLY A 16 31.60 7.41 1.88
C GLY A 16 31.36 7.59 3.37
N SER A 17 31.42 6.49 4.12
CA SER A 17 31.31 6.45 5.57
C SER A 17 32.63 6.01 6.21
N LEU A 18 32.86 6.46 7.44
CA LEU A 18 33.87 5.91 8.33
C LEU A 18 33.19 4.97 9.33
N HIS A 19 33.85 3.86 9.65
CA HIS A 19 33.41 2.96 10.71
C HIS A 19 33.96 3.39 12.07
N GLU A 20 33.27 3.05 13.16
CA GLU A 20 33.77 3.35 14.52
C GLU A 20 35.22 2.89 14.79
N PRO A 21 35.64 1.66 14.43
CA PRO A 21 37.03 1.25 14.63
C PRO A 21 38.05 2.16 13.93
N GLU A 22 37.71 2.72 12.76
CA GLU A 22 38.60 3.64 12.03
C GLU A 22 38.77 4.95 12.79
N LEU A 23 37.68 5.54 13.31
CA LEU A 23 37.78 6.76 14.13
C LEU A 23 38.55 6.51 15.42
N LEU A 24 38.40 5.35 16.04
CA LEU A 24 39.16 4.97 17.24
C LEU A 24 40.67 4.90 16.96
N GLN A 25 41.08 4.36 15.81
CA GLN A 25 42.49 4.35 15.37
C GLN A 25 43.04 5.76 15.14
N ARG A 26 42.17 6.75 14.88
CA ARG A 26 42.52 8.15 14.64
C ARG A 26 42.48 9.02 15.90
N GLY A 27 42.42 8.41 17.08
CA GLY A 27 42.51 9.11 18.37
C GLY A 27 41.18 9.47 19.02
N TRP A 28 40.05 9.11 18.41
CA TRP A 28 38.76 9.19 19.10
C TRP A 28 38.64 8.08 20.15
N THR A 29 37.84 8.32 21.18
CA THR A 29 37.47 7.30 22.17
C THR A 29 35.99 6.96 22.01
N LYS A 30 35.58 5.76 22.45
CA LYS A 30 34.15 5.40 22.47
C LYS A 30 33.32 6.41 23.28
N ALA A 31 33.89 6.91 24.39
CA ALA A 31 33.27 7.91 25.23
C ALA A 31 33.09 9.26 24.52
N SER A 32 34.12 9.75 23.82
CA SER A 32 34.04 11.02 23.07
C SER A 32 33.10 10.92 21.87
N LEU A 33 33.09 9.80 21.15
CA LEU A 33 32.12 9.56 20.06
C LEU A 33 30.68 9.51 20.59
N ALA A 34 30.44 8.81 21.71
CA ALA A 34 29.13 8.77 22.34
C ALA A 34 28.69 10.15 22.86
N ALA A 35 29.60 10.94 23.42
CA ALA A 35 29.33 12.31 23.84
C ALA A 35 28.96 13.20 22.64
N ALA A 36 29.76 13.16 21.57
CA ALA A 36 29.52 13.94 20.35
C ALA A 36 28.18 13.60 19.68
N ARG A 37 27.78 12.31 19.65
CA ARG A 37 26.44 11.91 19.18
C ARG A 37 25.33 12.49 20.05
N ARG A 38 25.47 12.45 21.39
CA ARG A 38 24.45 12.96 22.31
C ARG A 38 24.32 14.48 22.27
N SER A 39 25.41 15.19 21.98
CA SER A 39 25.44 16.66 21.89
C SER A 39 25.10 17.18 20.49
N TYR A 40 24.71 16.31 19.55
CA TYR A 40 24.48 16.67 18.14
C TYR A 40 25.70 17.34 17.48
N THR A 41 26.91 16.97 17.89
CA THR A 41 28.15 17.45 17.28
C THR A 41 28.50 16.65 16.03
N ILE A 42 28.13 15.36 15.98
CA ILE A 42 28.31 14.49 14.81
C ILE A 42 27.02 13.76 14.48
N VAL A 43 26.84 13.44 13.20
CA VAL A 43 25.80 12.54 12.71
C VAL A 43 26.37 11.13 12.55
N ALA A 44 25.59 10.12 12.95
CA ALA A 44 25.96 8.72 12.86
C ALA A 44 24.72 7.83 12.73
N TRP A 45 24.85 6.66 12.12
CA TRP A 45 23.81 5.63 12.08
C TRP A 45 24.35 4.27 12.48
N LYS A 46 23.44 3.34 12.80
CA LYS A 46 23.78 1.94 13.01
C LYS A 46 23.42 1.12 11.77
N ASP A 47 24.28 0.18 11.41
CA ASP A 47 23.95 -0.88 10.46
C ASP A 47 23.11 -1.99 11.13
N HIS A 48 22.74 -3.00 10.35
CA HIS A 48 21.97 -4.16 10.81
C HIS A 48 22.76 -5.05 11.79
N LEU A 49 24.10 -4.93 11.84
CA LEU A 49 24.98 -5.62 12.79
C LEU A 49 25.18 -4.79 14.08
N GLY A 50 24.57 -3.62 14.18
CA GLY A 50 24.70 -2.71 15.30
C GLY A 50 25.99 -1.88 15.33
N GLY A 51 26.81 -1.95 14.27
CA GLY A 51 28.02 -1.17 14.07
C GLY A 51 27.71 0.29 13.76
N TRP A 52 28.52 1.22 14.28
CA TRP A 52 28.34 2.65 14.04
C TRP A 52 29.09 3.12 12.80
N HIS A 53 28.41 3.94 12.01
CA HIS A 53 28.91 4.58 10.80
C HIS A 53 28.75 6.09 10.88
N TYR A 54 29.68 6.81 10.27
CA TYR A 54 29.76 8.27 10.32
C TYR A 54 29.99 8.78 8.89
N PRO A 55 29.23 9.75 8.37
CA PRO A 55 29.56 10.32 7.07
C PRO A 55 30.96 10.92 7.09
N ARG A 56 31.80 10.61 6.10
CA ARG A 56 33.19 11.06 6.05
C ARG A 56 33.30 12.58 5.92
N TRP A 57 32.34 13.20 5.24
CA TRP A 57 32.34 14.62 4.94
C TRP A 57 32.23 15.55 6.15
N GLN A 58 31.86 15.07 7.34
CA GLN A 58 31.79 15.91 8.54
C GLN A 58 33.14 16.12 9.21
N PHE A 59 34.19 15.44 8.74
CA PHE A 59 35.54 15.50 9.30
C PHE A 59 36.53 16.16 8.34
N ASP A 60 37.52 16.86 8.89
CA ASP A 60 38.69 17.34 8.16
C ASP A 60 39.74 16.23 7.98
N GLU A 61 40.88 16.58 7.37
CA GLU A 61 42.00 15.66 7.14
C GLU A 61 42.62 15.10 8.44
N ASN A 62 42.45 15.83 9.55
CA ASN A 62 42.92 15.45 10.88
C ASN A 62 41.84 14.74 11.72
N PHE A 63 40.72 14.34 11.10
CA PHE A 63 39.57 13.71 11.74
C PHE A 63 38.93 14.58 12.85
N ARG A 64 39.09 15.90 12.77
CA ARG A 64 38.33 16.87 13.58
C ARG A 64 37.02 17.19 12.87
N VAL A 65 35.96 17.45 13.64
CA VAL A 65 34.67 17.80 13.06
C VAL A 65 34.75 19.20 12.44
N LEU A 66 34.27 19.34 11.20
CA LEU A 66 34.20 20.63 10.53
C LEU A 66 33.25 21.57 11.32
N PRO A 67 33.68 22.79 11.70
CA PRO A 67 32.89 23.68 12.57
C PRO A 67 31.46 23.94 12.05
N HIS A 68 31.32 24.24 10.75
CA HIS A 68 30.01 24.48 10.13
C HIS A 68 29.15 23.21 10.02
N ALA A 69 29.78 22.04 9.86
CA ALA A 69 29.03 20.78 9.90
C ALA A 69 28.48 20.52 11.30
N GLU A 70 29.30 20.72 12.34
CA GLU A 70 28.84 20.65 13.73
C GLU A 70 27.70 21.63 14.01
N GLU A 71 27.79 22.88 13.54
CA GLU A 71 26.74 23.87 13.75
C GLU A 71 25.42 23.47 13.07
N LEU A 72 25.46 23.01 11.82
CA LEU A 72 24.26 22.54 11.12
C LEU A 72 23.61 21.34 11.83
N VAL A 73 24.40 20.36 12.28
CA VAL A 73 23.85 19.20 13.04
C VAL A 73 23.23 19.67 14.36
N LYS A 74 23.88 20.62 15.06
CA LYS A 74 23.34 21.24 16.28
C LYS A 74 22.09 22.08 16.06
N LEU A 75 21.90 22.67 14.88
CA LEU A 75 20.69 23.40 14.52
C LEU A 75 19.52 22.43 14.29
N LEU A 76 19.76 21.33 13.57
CA LEU A 76 18.73 20.33 13.29
C LEU A 76 18.25 19.58 14.53
N ARG A 77 19.15 19.30 15.49
CA ARG A 77 18.86 18.54 16.75
C ARG A 77 18.07 17.24 16.54
N SER A 78 18.17 16.64 15.36
CA SER A 78 17.40 15.45 15.01
C SER A 78 18.19 14.18 15.33
N ARG A 79 17.49 13.17 15.82
CA ARG A 79 18.03 11.81 15.99
C ARG A 79 17.85 10.94 14.75
N ASP A 80 17.18 11.45 13.72
CA ASP A 80 17.06 10.79 12.43
C ASP A 80 18.28 11.13 11.55
N PRO A 81 19.24 10.20 11.39
CA PRO A 81 20.44 10.46 10.61
C PRO A 81 20.13 10.67 9.12
N LEU A 82 19.05 10.08 8.59
CA LEU A 82 18.71 10.25 7.17
C LEU A 82 18.22 11.66 6.90
N TYR A 83 17.39 12.22 7.78
CA TYR A 83 16.97 13.61 7.70
C TYR A 83 18.19 14.55 7.72
N VAL A 84 19.10 14.35 8.68
CA VAL A 84 20.32 15.18 8.78
C VAL A 84 21.16 15.06 7.52
N ILE A 85 21.47 13.84 7.05
CA ILE A 85 22.27 13.63 5.84
C ILE A 85 21.58 14.26 4.62
N ALA A 86 20.27 14.06 4.47
CA ALA A 86 19.47 14.64 3.39
C ALA A 86 19.57 16.17 3.37
N THR A 87 19.50 16.84 4.51
CA THR A 87 19.64 18.31 4.57
C THR A 87 20.99 18.81 4.07
N PHE A 88 22.07 18.04 4.29
CA PHE A 88 23.40 18.40 3.79
C PHE A 88 23.55 18.21 2.27
N VAL A 89 22.98 17.13 1.73
CA VAL A 89 23.17 16.74 0.33
C VAL A 89 22.10 17.29 -0.61
N SER A 90 20.93 17.66 -0.08
CA SER A 90 19.81 18.19 -0.89
C SER A 90 20.18 19.54 -1.49
N ARG A 91 19.73 19.77 -2.72
CA ARG A 91 19.79 21.06 -3.41
C ARG A 91 18.42 21.72 -3.27
N GLY A 92 18.37 23.00 -2.89
CA GLY A 92 17.09 23.73 -2.75
C GLY A 92 16.40 24.03 -4.09
N GLY A 93 17.13 23.97 -5.22
CA GLY A 93 16.58 24.24 -6.54
C GLY A 93 17.54 23.95 -7.70
N LYS A 94 17.08 24.19 -8.93
CA LYS A 94 17.88 23.99 -10.14
C LYS A 94 19.03 25.00 -10.17
N GLY A 95 20.25 24.51 -9.98
CA GLY A 95 21.47 25.33 -9.99
C GLY A 95 21.94 25.75 -8.60
N GLU A 96 21.17 25.46 -7.55
CA GLU A 96 21.59 25.71 -6.18
C GLU A 96 22.59 24.65 -5.72
N LYS A 97 23.59 25.11 -4.97
CA LYS A 97 24.59 24.23 -4.36
C LYS A 97 23.99 23.58 -3.13
N SER A 98 24.40 22.34 -2.85
CA SER A 98 24.04 21.73 -1.57
C SER A 98 24.77 22.43 -0.42
N ARG A 99 24.24 22.33 0.79
CA ARG A 99 24.90 22.88 2.00
C ARG A 99 26.29 22.28 2.19
N LEU A 100 26.46 21.00 1.85
CA LEU A 100 27.77 20.35 1.85
C LEU A 100 28.74 20.98 0.83
N GLN A 101 28.27 21.31 -0.38
CA GLN A 101 29.09 21.99 -1.39
C GLN A 101 29.49 23.40 -0.92
N LEU A 102 28.59 24.15 -0.30
CA LEU A 102 28.90 25.45 0.29
C LEU A 102 29.98 25.35 1.36
N ILE A 103 29.91 24.36 2.26
CA ILE A 103 30.96 24.11 3.26
C ILE A 103 32.31 23.82 2.59
N ARG A 104 32.34 22.96 1.57
CA ARG A 104 33.58 22.63 0.84
C ARG A 104 34.22 23.83 0.13
N GLU A 105 33.39 24.79 -0.31
CA GLU A 105 33.85 26.03 -0.93
C GLU A 105 34.26 27.11 0.09
N GLY A 106 34.30 26.78 1.39
CA GLY A 106 34.60 27.75 2.44
C GLY A 106 33.45 28.73 2.73
N LYS A 107 32.26 28.48 2.20
CA LYS A 107 31.03 29.29 2.39
C LYS A 107 30.12 28.68 3.46
N GLY A 108 30.71 28.13 4.52
CA GLY A 108 29.97 27.45 5.58
C GLY A 108 28.95 28.34 6.30
N ASP A 109 29.25 29.63 6.49
CA ASP A 109 28.34 30.58 7.12
C ASP A 109 27.05 30.77 6.30
N VAL A 110 27.17 30.77 4.97
CA VAL A 110 26.00 30.85 4.06
C VAL A 110 25.12 29.62 4.25
N ALA A 111 25.71 28.42 4.28
CA ALA A 111 24.97 27.18 4.48
C ALA A 111 24.21 27.16 5.82
N VAL A 112 24.83 27.68 6.89
CA VAL A 112 24.23 27.83 8.21
C VAL A 112 23.05 28.79 8.17
N GLN A 113 23.19 29.96 7.54
CA GLN A 113 22.11 30.94 7.44
C GLN A 113 20.94 30.44 6.60
N GLU A 114 21.21 29.78 5.47
CA GLU A 114 20.19 29.15 4.64
C GLU A 114 19.40 28.10 5.43
N LEU A 115 20.07 27.27 6.25
CA LEU A 115 19.35 26.31 7.10
C LEU A 115 18.50 27.02 8.15
N ARG A 116 19.01 28.07 8.81
CA ARG A 116 18.24 28.82 9.80
C ARG A 116 16.98 29.43 9.19
N ALA A 117 17.09 30.00 7.99
CA ALA A 117 15.95 30.53 7.25
C ALA A 117 14.91 29.44 6.95
N THR A 118 15.34 28.29 6.41
CA THR A 118 14.44 27.15 6.17
C THR A 118 13.76 26.67 7.46
N LEU A 119 14.50 26.55 8.56
CA LEU A 119 13.94 26.12 9.83
C LEU A 119 12.97 27.15 10.42
N GLU A 120 13.15 28.44 10.15
CA GLU A 120 12.23 29.48 10.60
C GLU A 120 10.94 29.47 9.77
N GLU A 121 11.05 29.31 8.45
CA GLU A 121 9.90 29.08 7.56
C GLU A 121 9.14 27.81 7.97
N GLU A 122 9.83 26.73 8.32
CA GLU A 122 9.21 25.49 8.83
C GLU A 122 8.50 25.68 10.18
N LYS A 123 8.95 26.60 11.03
CA LYS A 123 8.22 26.97 12.26
C LYS A 123 6.99 27.83 11.98
N GLU A 124 7.00 28.58 10.89
CA GLU A 124 5.87 29.42 10.47
C GLU A 124 4.70 28.58 9.92
N PHE A 125 4.95 27.33 9.53
CA PHE A 125 3.88 26.36 9.38
C PHE A 125 3.28 26.05 10.75
N ASP A 126 2.09 26.61 11.00
CA ASP A 126 1.29 26.41 12.21
C ASP A 126 1.42 24.98 12.73
N GLU A 127 1.98 24.84 13.95
CA GLU A 127 1.99 23.57 14.66
C GLU A 127 0.58 22.96 14.62
N PHE A 128 0.47 21.69 14.21
CA PHE A 128 -0.83 21.02 14.15
C PHE A 128 -1.60 21.26 15.44
N SER A 129 -2.81 21.81 15.32
CA SER A 129 -3.69 21.97 16.47
C SER A 129 -3.85 20.62 17.20
N PRO A 130 -4.10 20.61 18.51
CA PRO A 130 -4.31 19.36 19.25
C PRO A 130 -5.36 18.43 18.61
N ALA A 131 -6.37 19.00 17.95
CA ALA A 131 -7.38 18.28 17.19
C ALA A 131 -6.81 17.60 15.93
N GLN A 132 -6.02 18.33 15.13
CA GLN A 132 -5.35 17.76 13.96
C GLN A 132 -4.32 16.69 14.34
N LEU A 133 -3.55 16.91 15.41
CA LEU A 133 -2.61 15.90 15.90
C LEU A 133 -3.33 14.63 16.38
N LYS A 134 -4.45 14.77 17.09
CA LYS A 134 -5.30 13.65 17.51
C LYS A 134 -5.85 12.89 16.31
N GLU A 135 -6.33 13.60 15.30
CA GLU A 135 -6.83 12.99 14.06
C GLU A 135 -5.72 12.31 13.26
N LEU A 136 -4.55 12.91 13.15
CA LEU A 136 -3.39 12.31 12.48
C LEU A 136 -2.94 11.03 13.20
N LYS A 137 -2.86 11.06 14.53
CA LYS A 137 -2.57 9.86 15.34
C LYS A 137 -3.62 8.76 15.12
N ARG A 138 -4.91 9.13 15.06
CA ARG A 138 -6.01 8.19 14.75
C ARG A 138 -5.82 7.57 13.37
N ARG A 139 -5.54 8.37 12.34
CA ARG A 139 -5.30 7.87 10.97
C ARG A 139 -4.06 6.99 10.87
N VAL A 140 -2.98 7.35 11.54
CA VAL A 140 -1.76 6.50 11.59
C VAL A 140 -2.07 5.17 12.27
N ALA A 141 -2.85 5.17 13.36
CA ALA A 141 -3.30 3.94 14.00
C ALA A 141 -4.20 3.11 13.07
N GLU A 142 -5.13 3.73 12.35
CA GLU A 142 -6.01 3.08 11.38
C GLU A 142 -5.24 2.45 10.21
N VAL A 143 -4.20 3.13 9.72
CA VAL A 143 -3.31 2.60 8.66
C VAL A 143 -2.48 1.43 9.15
N ARG A 144 -2.01 1.49 10.40
CA ARG A 144 -1.24 0.41 11.04
C ARG A 144 -2.11 -0.74 11.54
N ASP A 145 -3.41 -0.54 11.67
CA ASP A 145 -4.32 -1.61 12.03
C ASP A 145 -4.44 -2.58 10.86
N GLU A 146 -3.82 -3.74 11.02
CA GLU A 146 -3.89 -4.83 10.06
C GLU A 146 -5.20 -5.62 10.15
N THR A 147 -6.05 -5.31 11.13
CA THR A 147 -7.34 -5.96 11.31
C THR A 147 -8.23 -5.73 10.10
N ARG A 148 -8.79 -6.81 9.56
CA ARG A 148 -9.77 -6.77 8.47
C ARG A 148 -11.00 -7.57 8.88
N TYR A 149 -12.10 -7.28 8.22
CA TYR A 149 -13.37 -7.95 8.39
C TYR A 149 -13.71 -8.66 7.09
N VAL A 150 -14.27 -9.85 7.21
CA VAL A 150 -14.72 -10.65 6.06
C VAL A 150 -16.14 -11.12 6.29
N VAL A 151 -16.94 -11.20 5.22
CA VAL A 151 -18.29 -11.77 5.28
C VAL A 151 -18.19 -13.25 4.93
N VAL A 152 -18.64 -14.12 5.83
CA VAL A 152 -18.52 -15.57 5.72
C VAL A 152 -19.87 -16.27 5.80
N THR A 153 -20.00 -17.40 5.14
CA THR A 153 -21.16 -18.32 5.18
C THR A 153 -20.68 -19.67 5.69
N SER A 154 -21.46 -20.30 6.57
CA SER A 154 -21.15 -21.65 7.08
C SER A 154 -21.80 -22.67 6.15
N ILE A 155 -20.99 -23.35 5.32
CA ILE A 155 -21.52 -24.36 4.39
C ILE A 155 -21.74 -25.68 5.14
N PHE A 156 -20.74 -26.13 5.88
CA PHE A 156 -20.77 -27.25 6.84
C PHE A 156 -19.56 -27.14 7.77
N ARG A 157 -19.50 -27.94 8.84
CA ARG A 157 -18.36 -27.90 9.78
C ARG A 157 -17.01 -28.04 9.07
N GLY A 158 -16.13 -27.05 9.27
CA GLY A 158 -14.80 -27.03 8.66
C GLY A 158 -14.76 -26.45 7.24
N ALA A 159 -15.89 -26.00 6.69
CA ALA A 159 -15.98 -25.32 5.40
C ALA A 159 -16.73 -24.00 5.53
N ALA A 160 -16.00 -22.90 5.36
CA ALA A 160 -16.55 -21.55 5.29
C ALA A 160 -16.32 -20.99 3.89
N GLY A 161 -17.38 -20.41 3.31
CA GLY A 161 -17.25 -19.57 2.14
C GLY A 161 -16.99 -18.13 2.56
N VAL A 162 -16.06 -17.44 1.92
CA VAL A 162 -15.78 -16.01 2.14
C VAL A 162 -16.25 -15.22 0.94
N TYR A 163 -17.06 -14.21 1.15
CA TYR A 163 -17.57 -13.38 0.05
C TYR A 163 -16.50 -12.39 -0.45
N ASP A 164 -16.22 -12.44 -1.75
CA ASP A 164 -15.35 -11.53 -2.49
C ASP A 164 -16.22 -10.45 -3.16
N VAL A 165 -16.09 -9.21 -2.69
CA VAL A 165 -16.86 -8.06 -3.18
C VAL A 165 -16.51 -7.73 -4.62
N THR A 166 -15.23 -7.85 -4.98
CA THR A 166 -14.74 -7.52 -6.33
C THR A 166 -15.28 -8.48 -7.37
N ARG A 167 -15.42 -9.76 -7.01
CA ARG A 167 -15.89 -10.81 -7.91
C ARG A 167 -17.36 -11.16 -7.76
N ASN A 168 -18.04 -10.58 -6.76
CA ASN A 168 -19.43 -10.90 -6.41
C ASN A 168 -19.66 -12.43 -6.29
N ALA A 169 -18.76 -13.10 -5.57
CA ALA A 169 -18.72 -14.56 -5.48
C ALA A 169 -18.20 -15.02 -4.11
N TYR A 170 -18.48 -16.27 -3.74
CA TYR A 170 -17.89 -16.88 -2.55
C TYR A 170 -16.62 -17.66 -2.92
N CYS A 171 -15.53 -17.38 -2.22
CA CYS A 171 -14.31 -18.15 -2.19
C CYS A 171 -14.41 -19.27 -1.16
N HIS A 172 -14.02 -20.49 -1.50
CA HIS A 172 -13.90 -21.56 -0.51
C HIS A 172 -12.50 -21.54 0.13
N ARG A 173 -12.42 -21.42 1.46
CA ARG A 173 -11.17 -21.47 2.27
C ARG A 173 -10.05 -20.49 1.91
N SER A 174 -10.25 -19.59 0.96
CA SER A 174 -9.26 -18.59 0.57
C SER A 174 -9.77 -17.17 0.80
N ILE A 175 -8.90 -16.29 1.29
CA ILE A 175 -9.18 -14.85 1.38
C ILE A 175 -8.38 -14.12 0.29
N SER A 176 -9.09 -13.56 -0.68
CA SER A 176 -8.52 -12.62 -1.66
C SER A 176 -8.55 -11.19 -1.09
N GLU A 177 -7.82 -10.26 -1.72
CA GLU A 177 -7.92 -8.84 -1.39
C GLU A 177 -9.35 -8.30 -1.45
N GLY A 178 -10.15 -8.78 -2.41
CA GLY A 178 -11.55 -8.41 -2.58
C GLY A 178 -12.48 -8.89 -1.46
N CYS A 179 -12.02 -9.79 -0.59
CA CYS A 179 -12.76 -10.21 0.60
C CYS A 179 -12.54 -9.29 1.81
N LEU A 180 -11.44 -8.51 1.82
CA LEU A 180 -10.97 -7.79 3.00
C LEU A 180 -11.65 -6.42 3.13
N ILE A 181 -12.45 -6.25 4.16
CA ILE A 181 -13.19 -5.02 4.45
C ILE A 181 -12.53 -4.34 5.66
N LYS A 182 -12.25 -3.04 5.57
CA LYS A 182 -11.59 -2.29 6.65
C LYS A 182 -12.51 -1.97 7.83
N SER A 183 -13.80 -1.71 7.57
CA SER A 183 -14.79 -1.35 8.60
C SER A 183 -15.74 -2.51 8.87
N ARG A 184 -15.99 -2.78 10.15
CA ARG A 184 -16.95 -3.80 10.58
C ARG A 184 -18.36 -3.43 10.16
N GLU A 185 -18.72 -2.15 10.30
CA GLU A 185 -20.02 -1.60 9.94
C GLU A 185 -20.32 -1.79 8.45
N VAL A 186 -19.33 -1.56 7.58
CA VAL A 186 -19.46 -1.81 6.14
C VAL A 186 -19.65 -3.30 5.85
N ALA A 187 -18.88 -4.17 6.52
CA ALA A 187 -19.02 -5.62 6.37
C ALA A 187 -20.40 -6.12 6.84
N GLU A 188 -20.92 -5.56 7.93
CA GLU A 188 -22.26 -5.89 8.46
C GLU A 188 -23.37 -5.39 7.55
N ALA A 189 -23.24 -4.18 6.99
CA ALA A 189 -24.16 -3.65 6.00
C ALA A 189 -24.19 -4.53 4.74
N LEU A 190 -23.01 -4.94 4.25
CA LEU A 190 -22.88 -5.87 3.13
C LEU A 190 -23.52 -7.23 3.44
N ALA A 191 -23.24 -7.81 4.61
CA ALA A 191 -23.85 -9.07 5.02
C ALA A 191 -25.38 -8.95 5.06
N LYS A 192 -25.93 -7.85 5.58
CA LYS A 192 -27.37 -7.57 5.59
C LYS A 192 -27.95 -7.47 4.19
N GLN A 193 -27.26 -6.79 3.27
CA GLN A 193 -27.67 -6.69 1.87
C GLN A 193 -27.71 -8.08 1.21
N LEU A 194 -26.66 -8.88 1.37
CA LEU A 194 -26.56 -10.23 0.83
C LEU A 194 -27.67 -11.17 1.34
N ARG A 195 -28.07 -11.05 2.62
CA ARG A 195 -29.22 -11.79 3.17
C ARG A 195 -30.54 -11.44 2.46
N GLY A 196 -30.70 -10.18 2.05
CA GLY A 196 -31.90 -9.72 1.33
C GLY A 196 -31.98 -10.27 -0.09
N THR A 197 -30.84 -10.34 -0.79
CA THR A 197 -30.75 -10.85 -2.16
C THR A 197 -30.83 -12.38 -2.21
N LEU A 198 -30.19 -13.05 -1.25
CA LEU A 198 -30.13 -14.50 -1.15
C LEU A 198 -31.17 -14.98 -0.15
N LYS A 199 -32.43 -15.10 -0.58
CA LYS A 199 -33.58 -15.53 0.24
C LYS A 199 -33.39 -16.83 1.06
N ALA A 200 -32.27 -17.54 0.91
CA ALA A 200 -31.95 -18.79 1.59
C ALA A 200 -30.75 -18.74 2.56
N ARG A 201 -30.04 -17.62 2.74
CA ARG A 201 -28.82 -17.57 3.56
C ARG A 201 -28.94 -16.72 4.82
N ASN A 202 -29.50 -17.31 5.88
CA ASN A 202 -29.51 -16.72 7.22
C ASN A 202 -28.17 -16.92 7.97
N ASP A 203 -27.22 -17.63 7.38
CA ASP A 203 -25.96 -18.08 7.96
C ASP A 203 -24.77 -17.18 7.62
N LEU A 204 -25.03 -15.92 7.23
CA LEU A 204 -23.97 -14.94 6.97
C LEU A 204 -23.46 -14.31 8.26
N HIS A 205 -22.15 -14.36 8.47
CA HIS A 205 -21.47 -13.79 9.63
C HIS A 205 -20.37 -12.83 9.19
N VAL A 206 -20.12 -11.80 9.99
CA VAL A 206 -18.93 -10.95 9.83
C VAL A 206 -17.94 -11.38 10.89
N ILE A 207 -16.73 -11.72 10.47
CA ILE A 207 -15.66 -12.11 11.39
C ILE A 207 -14.41 -11.28 11.17
N THR A 208 -13.64 -11.14 12.24
CA THR A 208 -12.35 -10.48 12.23
C THR A 208 -11.23 -11.43 11.82
N VAL A 209 -10.40 -10.98 10.87
CA VAL A 209 -9.19 -11.66 10.41
C VAL A 209 -7.97 -10.75 10.55
N CYS A 210 -6.82 -11.36 10.81
CA CYS A 210 -5.53 -10.68 10.84
C CYS A 210 -4.52 -11.39 9.94
N PRO A 211 -3.63 -10.65 9.25
CA PRO A 211 -2.50 -11.23 8.54
C PRO A 211 -1.62 -12.09 9.45
N SER A 212 -1.02 -13.11 8.85
CA SER A 212 -0.09 -14.04 9.48
C SER A 212 0.88 -14.58 8.41
N LYS A 213 1.96 -15.26 8.83
CA LYS A 213 2.95 -15.83 7.90
C LYS A 213 2.37 -16.80 6.87
N GLY A 214 1.25 -17.46 7.20
CA GLY A 214 0.58 -18.44 6.35
C GLY A 214 -0.80 -18.01 5.85
N GLY A 215 -1.16 -16.73 6.00
CA GLY A 215 -2.42 -16.17 5.48
C GLY A 215 -3.18 -15.37 6.49
N TYR A 216 -4.45 -15.67 6.66
CA TYR A 216 -5.32 -14.91 7.53
C TYR A 216 -5.81 -15.79 8.68
N VAL A 217 -5.57 -15.34 9.91
CA VAL A 217 -6.06 -16.01 11.12
C VAL A 217 -7.33 -15.34 11.59
N THR A 218 -8.38 -16.13 11.83
CA THR A 218 -9.63 -15.63 12.40
C THR A 218 -9.51 -15.45 13.91
N LYS A 219 -10.02 -14.33 14.43
CA LYS A 219 -10.12 -14.10 15.88
C LYS A 219 -11.44 -14.57 16.48
N GLU A 220 -12.47 -14.74 15.64
CA GLU A 220 -13.85 -15.04 16.06
C GLU A 220 -14.27 -16.45 15.64
N THR A 221 -15.18 -17.05 16.39
CA THR A 221 -15.84 -18.32 16.03
C THR A 221 -17.13 -18.03 15.26
N ILE A 222 -17.44 -18.86 14.26
CA ILE A 222 -18.77 -18.87 13.62
C ILE A 222 -19.63 -19.99 14.21
N PRO A 223 -20.95 -19.81 14.31
CA PRO A 223 -21.85 -20.89 14.69
C PRO A 223 -21.78 -22.01 13.64
N GLY A 224 -21.87 -23.25 14.10
CA GLY A 224 -22.03 -24.40 13.20
C GLY A 224 -23.48 -24.52 12.72
N GLY A 225 -23.73 -25.48 11.82
CA GLY A 225 -25.08 -25.88 11.44
C GLY A 225 -25.88 -26.48 12.61
N ALA A 226 -27.12 -26.88 12.36
CA ALA A 226 -27.97 -27.50 13.38
C ALA A 226 -27.29 -28.72 14.03
N GLY A 227 -27.06 -28.66 15.35
CA GLY A 227 -26.38 -29.72 16.11
C GLY A 227 -24.85 -29.64 16.10
N GLU A 228 -24.25 -28.68 15.41
CA GLU A 228 -22.80 -28.50 15.36
C GLU A 228 -22.29 -27.49 16.40
N LYS A 229 -21.09 -27.71 16.94
CA LYS A 229 -20.42 -26.76 17.85
C LYS A 229 -19.84 -25.58 17.05
N PRO A 230 -19.82 -24.36 17.62
CA PRO A 230 -19.09 -23.23 17.03
C PRO A 230 -17.62 -23.58 16.76
N TRP A 231 -17.06 -23.04 15.69
CA TRP A 231 -15.69 -23.33 15.27
C TRP A 231 -15.01 -22.10 14.66
N ARG A 232 -13.67 -22.11 14.59
CA ARG A 232 -12.87 -21.03 13.97
C ARG A 232 -12.41 -21.46 12.57
N PRO A 233 -12.76 -20.72 11.51
CA PRO A 233 -12.25 -21.03 10.19
C PRO A 233 -10.75 -20.78 10.07
N ALA A 234 -10.08 -21.63 9.30
CA ALA A 234 -8.73 -21.40 8.84
C ALA A 234 -8.80 -21.03 7.35
N PHE A 235 -8.04 -20.01 6.95
CA PHE A 235 -7.98 -19.54 5.57
C PHE A 235 -6.53 -19.56 5.07
N ASP A 236 -6.33 -20.16 3.91
CA ASP A 236 -5.02 -20.30 3.29
C ASP A 236 -4.67 -19.04 2.46
N ILE A 237 -3.38 -18.73 2.31
CA ILE A 237 -2.92 -17.82 1.25
C ILE A 237 -3.12 -18.53 -0.08
N LEU A 238 -3.74 -17.82 -1.00
CA LEU A 238 -3.92 -18.24 -2.38
C LEU A 238 -2.57 -18.44 -3.09
N ASP A 239 -2.14 -19.69 -3.22
CA ASP A 239 -1.18 -20.11 -4.27
C ASP A 239 -1.87 -20.82 -5.43
N ASP A 240 -3.08 -21.38 -5.26
CA ASP A 240 -3.79 -22.10 -6.32
C ASP A 240 -5.25 -21.68 -6.48
N THR A 241 -5.67 -21.64 -7.76
CA THR A 241 -6.90 -21.06 -8.32
C THR A 241 -8.13 -21.15 -7.38
N PRO A 242 -8.65 -20.01 -6.88
CA PRO A 242 -9.79 -20.02 -5.96
C PRO A 242 -11.03 -20.58 -6.66
N VAL A 243 -11.71 -21.53 -6.02
CA VAL A 243 -13.02 -22.00 -6.47
C VAL A 243 -14.04 -20.93 -6.09
N PHE A 244 -14.45 -20.14 -7.07
CA PHE A 244 -15.53 -19.16 -6.92
C PHE A 244 -16.87 -19.82 -7.16
N VAL A 245 -17.77 -19.68 -6.19
CA VAL A 245 -19.20 -19.95 -6.40
C VAL A 245 -19.88 -18.60 -6.66
N PRO A 246 -20.17 -18.24 -7.92
CA PRO A 246 -20.81 -16.97 -8.23
C PRO A 246 -22.23 -16.93 -7.67
N LEU A 247 -22.65 -15.79 -7.14
CA LEU A 247 -23.95 -15.64 -6.47
C LEU A 247 -25.15 -15.52 -7.41
N ALA A 248 -24.90 -15.03 -8.61
CA ALA A 248 -25.78 -15.14 -9.75
C ALA A 248 -25.08 -16.04 -10.78
N PRO A 249 -25.81 -16.81 -11.61
CA PRO A 249 -25.20 -17.38 -12.80
C PRO A 249 -24.40 -16.29 -13.50
N THR A 250 -23.17 -16.54 -13.92
CA THR A 250 -22.37 -15.55 -14.66
C THR A 250 -23.08 -15.07 -15.94
N ASP A 251 -24.05 -15.85 -16.41
CA ASP A 251 -24.94 -15.55 -17.54
C ASP A 251 -26.26 -14.86 -17.12
N ALA A 252 -26.39 -14.46 -15.85
CA ALA A 252 -27.53 -13.67 -15.39
C ALA A 252 -27.56 -12.32 -16.09
N ARG A 253 -28.78 -11.81 -16.33
CA ARG A 253 -29.02 -10.58 -17.08
C ARG A 253 -28.14 -9.39 -16.65
N PRO A 254 -27.92 -9.10 -15.35
CA PRO A 254 -27.02 -8.02 -14.94
C PRO A 254 -25.58 -8.19 -15.42
N GLY A 255 -25.03 -9.41 -15.34
CA GLY A 255 -23.66 -9.71 -15.79
C GLY A 255 -23.50 -9.57 -17.30
N VAL A 256 -24.53 -9.98 -18.06
CA VAL A 256 -24.56 -9.77 -19.52
C VAL A 256 -24.62 -8.28 -19.86
N LEU A 257 -25.49 -7.52 -19.19
CA LEU A 257 -25.61 -6.06 -19.42
C LEU A 257 -24.32 -5.32 -19.06
N ASP A 258 -23.67 -5.67 -17.97
CA ASP A 258 -22.39 -5.06 -17.56
C ASP A 258 -21.27 -5.37 -18.57
N ALA A 259 -21.18 -6.61 -19.05
CA ALA A 259 -20.24 -6.99 -20.11
C ALA A 259 -20.48 -6.21 -21.42
N MET A 260 -21.75 -6.01 -21.81
CA MET A 260 -22.10 -5.19 -22.97
C MET A 260 -21.71 -3.71 -22.78
N LEU A 261 -21.93 -3.15 -21.59
CA LEU A 261 -21.54 -1.78 -21.27
C LEU A 261 -20.02 -1.60 -21.22
N PHE A 262 -19.30 -2.57 -20.66
CA PHE A 262 -17.83 -2.63 -20.74
C PHE A 262 -17.37 -2.59 -22.20
N ALA A 263 -17.95 -3.44 -23.05
CA ALA A 263 -17.59 -3.50 -24.46
C ALA A 263 -17.85 -2.17 -25.20
N LEU A 264 -18.92 -1.44 -24.87
CA LEU A 264 -19.20 -0.11 -25.42
C LEU A 264 -18.20 0.96 -24.95
N ARG A 265 -17.83 0.95 -23.65
CA ARG A 265 -16.84 1.89 -23.09
C ARG A 265 -15.45 1.71 -23.71
N HIS A 266 -15.09 0.46 -24.03
CA HIS A 266 -13.80 0.10 -24.60
C HIS A 266 -13.88 -0.20 -26.10
N ARG A 267 -14.90 0.31 -26.80
CA ARG A 267 -15.23 -0.05 -28.19
C ARG A 267 -14.05 0.06 -29.16
N ALA A 268 -13.28 1.15 -29.12
CA ALA A 268 -12.18 1.35 -30.07
C ALA A 268 -11.10 0.25 -29.94
N TRP A 269 -10.63 0.03 -28.72
CA TRP A 269 -9.66 -1.02 -28.40
C TRP A 269 -10.21 -2.43 -28.68
N LEU A 270 -11.47 -2.68 -28.31
CA LEU A 270 -12.08 -3.99 -28.49
C LEU A 270 -12.23 -4.31 -29.98
N MET A 271 -12.64 -3.34 -30.79
CA MET A 271 -12.75 -3.51 -32.24
C MET A 271 -11.39 -3.78 -32.90
N GLU A 272 -10.33 -3.09 -32.46
CA GLU A 272 -8.96 -3.37 -32.89
C GLU A 272 -8.60 -4.84 -32.61
N LYS A 273 -8.76 -5.30 -31.37
CA LYS A 273 -8.41 -6.67 -30.99
C LYS A 273 -9.32 -7.75 -31.58
N LEU A 274 -10.60 -7.45 -31.78
CA LEU A 274 -11.52 -8.36 -32.46
C LEU A 274 -11.22 -8.46 -33.96
N SER A 275 -10.68 -7.41 -34.59
CA SER A 275 -10.27 -7.46 -36.00
C SER A 275 -9.04 -8.33 -36.25
N GLU A 276 -8.20 -8.53 -35.23
CA GLU A 276 -7.08 -9.49 -35.26
C GLU A 276 -7.55 -10.95 -35.15
N CYS A 277 -8.79 -11.19 -34.71
CA CYS A 277 -9.33 -12.55 -34.51
C CYS A 277 -9.86 -13.15 -35.82
N ARG A 278 -9.34 -14.32 -36.21
CA ARG A 278 -9.74 -15.01 -37.45
C ARG A 278 -11.13 -15.65 -37.39
N ASP A 279 -11.58 -16.02 -36.20
CA ASP A 279 -12.85 -16.70 -35.98
C ASP A 279 -13.46 -16.35 -34.62
N ARG A 280 -14.75 -16.69 -34.47
CA ARG A 280 -15.52 -16.44 -33.24
C ARG A 280 -14.91 -17.15 -32.04
N ARG A 281 -14.33 -18.33 -32.22
CA ARG A 281 -13.72 -19.12 -31.13
C ARG A 281 -12.50 -18.41 -30.53
N THR A 282 -11.66 -17.83 -31.38
CA THR A 282 -10.48 -17.05 -31.00
C THR A 282 -10.89 -15.75 -30.32
N ALA A 283 -11.92 -15.09 -30.83
CA ALA A 283 -12.51 -13.91 -30.21
C ALA A 283 -13.11 -14.22 -28.82
N THR A 284 -13.80 -15.35 -28.66
CA THR A 284 -14.30 -15.80 -27.35
C THR A 284 -13.15 -16.06 -26.38
N LYS A 285 -12.06 -16.70 -26.81
CA LYS A 285 -10.87 -16.91 -25.96
C LYS A 285 -10.22 -15.59 -25.53
N LEU A 286 -10.14 -14.62 -26.43
CA LEU A 286 -9.63 -13.27 -26.13
C LEU A 286 -10.50 -12.60 -25.06
N LEU A 287 -11.83 -12.62 -25.21
CA LEU A 287 -12.76 -12.00 -24.26
C LEU A 287 -12.76 -12.71 -22.90
N VAL A 288 -12.73 -14.05 -22.88
CA VAL A 288 -12.72 -14.83 -21.65
C VAL A 288 -11.38 -14.71 -20.92
N GLY A 289 -10.26 -14.85 -21.63
CA GLY A 289 -8.92 -14.80 -21.02
C GLY A 289 -8.40 -13.39 -20.78
N GLY A 290 -8.54 -12.52 -21.77
CA GLY A 290 -8.01 -11.15 -21.75
C GLY A 290 -8.91 -10.15 -21.02
N CYS A 291 -10.24 -10.27 -21.20
CA CYS A 291 -11.21 -9.39 -20.55
C CYS A 291 -11.89 -10.02 -19.32
N ARG A 292 -11.55 -11.28 -18.99
CA ARG A 292 -12.12 -12.03 -17.86
C ARG A 292 -13.65 -12.15 -17.89
N LEU A 293 -14.25 -12.17 -19.09
CA LEU A 293 -15.68 -12.38 -19.26
C LEU A 293 -16.05 -13.86 -19.13
N ALA A 294 -17.25 -14.15 -18.63
CA ALA A 294 -17.80 -15.50 -18.71
C ALA A 294 -18.16 -15.88 -20.16
N PRO A 295 -18.24 -17.18 -20.51
CA PRO A 295 -18.55 -17.59 -21.88
C PRO A 295 -19.85 -17.01 -22.46
N GLY A 296 -20.94 -16.97 -21.69
CA GLY A 296 -22.21 -16.38 -22.16
C GLY A 296 -22.15 -14.85 -22.29
N GLN A 297 -21.41 -14.18 -21.42
CA GLN A 297 -21.13 -12.75 -21.54
C GLN A 297 -20.31 -12.43 -22.80
N ALA A 298 -19.25 -13.21 -23.05
CA ALA A 298 -18.43 -13.08 -24.25
C ALA A 298 -19.26 -13.32 -25.52
N ALA A 299 -20.16 -14.31 -25.52
CA ALA A 299 -21.09 -14.54 -26.63
C ALA A 299 -22.00 -13.33 -26.86
N ALA A 300 -22.62 -12.79 -25.80
CA ALA A 300 -23.48 -11.61 -25.90
C ALA A 300 -22.73 -10.37 -26.43
N VAL A 301 -21.48 -10.16 -26.00
CA VAL A 301 -20.61 -9.09 -26.50
C VAL A 301 -20.31 -9.27 -27.99
N LEU A 302 -20.03 -10.50 -28.45
CA LEU A 302 -19.79 -10.79 -29.87
C LEU A 302 -21.03 -10.69 -30.74
N ASP A 303 -22.22 -10.81 -30.15
CA ASP A 303 -23.50 -10.63 -30.86
C ASP A 303 -23.95 -9.16 -30.90
N MET A 304 -23.22 -8.26 -30.23
CA MET A 304 -23.48 -6.82 -30.31
C MET A 304 -23.14 -6.28 -31.69
N ARG A 305 -24.05 -5.46 -32.22
CA ARG A 305 -23.80 -4.64 -33.41
C ARG A 305 -23.11 -3.34 -32.99
N PHE A 306 -21.83 -3.40 -32.62
CA PHE A 306 -21.07 -2.25 -32.09
C PHE A 306 -21.25 -0.97 -32.90
N TRP A 307 -21.32 -1.08 -34.22
CA TRP A 307 -21.44 0.05 -35.14
C TRP A 307 -22.78 0.76 -35.09
N SER A 308 -23.85 0.05 -34.71
CA SER A 308 -25.21 0.60 -34.67
C SER A 308 -25.66 1.04 -33.29
N VAL A 309 -24.90 0.74 -32.23
CA VAL A 309 -25.32 1.13 -30.87
C VAL A 309 -25.18 2.64 -30.68
N THR A 310 -26.32 3.30 -30.53
CA THR A 310 -26.47 4.72 -30.25
C THR A 310 -26.24 5.04 -28.77
N LYS A 311 -25.99 6.32 -28.46
CA LYS A 311 -25.90 6.79 -27.06
C LYS A 311 -27.20 6.55 -26.28
N SER A 312 -28.36 6.60 -26.94
CA SER A 312 -29.65 6.31 -26.32
C SER A 312 -29.80 4.83 -25.94
N GLU A 313 -29.36 3.91 -26.79
CA GLU A 313 -29.36 2.48 -26.48
C GLU A 313 -28.37 2.14 -25.36
N GLN A 314 -27.19 2.76 -25.35
CA GLN A 314 -26.26 2.65 -24.22
C GLN A 314 -26.92 3.09 -22.91
N ARG A 315 -27.57 4.25 -22.89
CA ARG A 315 -28.31 4.73 -21.70
C ARG A 315 -29.47 3.81 -21.32
N ALA A 316 -30.08 3.12 -22.27
CA ALA A 316 -31.11 2.12 -21.98
C ALA A 316 -30.51 0.91 -21.25
N LEU A 317 -29.37 0.39 -21.73
CA LEU A 317 -28.63 -0.68 -21.05
C LEU A 317 -28.18 -0.27 -19.64
N GLU A 318 -27.71 0.98 -19.45
CA GLU A 318 -27.35 1.52 -18.14
C GLU A 318 -28.55 1.57 -17.17
N ARG A 319 -29.73 1.97 -17.67
CA ARG A 319 -30.97 1.98 -16.87
C ARG A 319 -31.44 0.57 -16.54
N GLU A 320 -31.35 -0.35 -17.50
CA GLU A 320 -31.72 -1.75 -17.30
C GLU A 320 -30.79 -2.41 -16.27
N LEU A 321 -29.49 -2.18 -16.34
CA LEU A 321 -28.53 -2.68 -15.35
C LEU A 321 -28.84 -2.13 -13.96
N ARG A 322 -29.13 -0.83 -13.83
CA ARG A 322 -29.54 -0.23 -12.54
C ARG A 322 -30.85 -0.80 -11.99
N ALA A 323 -31.77 -1.25 -12.84
CA ALA A 323 -33.02 -1.86 -12.42
C ALA A 323 -32.86 -3.34 -12.04
N ALA A 324 -31.83 -4.01 -12.55
CA ALA A 324 -31.57 -5.42 -12.32
C ALA A 324 -30.62 -5.70 -11.14
N LEU A 325 -29.97 -4.66 -10.60
CA LEU A 325 -29.16 -4.66 -9.38
C LEU A 325 -30.01 -4.29 -8.16
#